data_AF-A0A957ZJY1-F1
#
_entry.id   AF-A0A957ZJY1-F1
#
_cell.length_a   1.000
_cell.length_b   1.000
_cell.length_c   1.000
_cell.angle_alpha   90.00
_cell.angle_beta   90.00
_cell.angle_gamma   90.00
#
_symmetry.space_group_name_H-M   'P 1'
#
loop_
_entity.id
_entity.type
_entity.pdbx_description
1 polymer ?
#
loop_
_entity_poly.entity_id
_entity_poly.type
_entity_poly.pdbx_seq_one_letter_code
_entity_poly.pdbx_strand_id
1 'polypeptide(L)'
;ALPQIVVPHAADQIHQAQGLARTGAGLHIPPKDVTVDRLAAALAALLPDLAPVRAHAAALRAELAALGGVPAAVAILEQVRGRV
;
A
#
# COMPACT_ATOMS: atom_id res chain seq x y z
N ALA A 1 -6.94 9.18 1.60
CA ALA A 1 -6.39 7.81 1.65
C ALA A 1 -5.84 7.58 3.04
N LEU A 2 -5.81 6.34 3.53
CA LEU A 2 -5.40 6.02 4.90
C LEU A 2 -3.99 5.41 4.87
N PRO A 3 -2.96 6.07 5.44
CA PRO A 3 -1.66 5.47 5.66
C PRO A 3 -1.76 4.19 6.50
N GLN A 4 -0.87 3.22 6.24
CA GLN A 4 -0.87 1.94 6.93
C GLN A 4 0.43 1.71 7.71
N ILE A 5 0.34 1.01 8.84
CA ILE A 5 1.47 0.40 9.52
C ILE A 5 1.32 -1.11 9.33
N VAL A 6 2.31 -1.75 8.71
CA VAL A 6 2.26 -3.18 8.39
C VAL A 6 3.34 -3.95 9.15
N VAL A 7 2.91 -5.04 9.78
CA VAL A 7 3.76 -6.00 10.49
C VAL A 7 3.55 -7.37 9.84
N PRO A 8 4.37 -7.77 8.85
CA PRO A 8 4.11 -8.95 8.03
C PRO A 8 4.51 -10.24 8.76
N HIS A 9 3.54 -11.03 9.20
CA HIS A 9 3.77 -12.31 9.89
C HIS A 9 3.76 -13.52 8.95
N ALA A 10 3.15 -13.41 7.78
CA ALA A 10 3.10 -14.47 6.77
C ALA A 10 3.94 -14.11 5.53
N ALA A 11 4.42 -15.13 4.81
CA ALA A 11 5.36 -14.96 3.70
C ALA A 11 4.79 -14.12 2.54
N ASP A 12 3.51 -14.27 2.24
CA ASP A 12 2.78 -13.49 1.22
C ASP A 12 2.69 -12.00 1.59
N GLN A 13 2.70 -11.67 2.88
CA GLN A 13 2.65 -10.30 3.39
C GLN A 13 3.98 -9.57 3.26
N ILE A 14 5.11 -10.31 3.19
CA ILE A 14 6.45 -9.70 3.11
C ILE A 14 6.56 -8.85 1.84
N HIS A 15 6.15 -9.38 0.69
CA HIS A 15 6.18 -8.63 -0.57
C HIS A 15 5.24 -7.42 -0.55
N GLN A 16 4.08 -7.55 0.10
CA GLN A 16 3.12 -6.44 0.25
C GLN A 16 3.70 -5.32 1.13
N ALA A 17 4.32 -5.67 2.26
CA ALA A 17 4.97 -4.72 3.16
C ALA A 17 6.14 -3.99 2.49
N GLN A 18 6.94 -4.71 1.70
CA GLN A 18 8.01 -4.10 0.89
C GLN A 18 7.44 -3.17 -0.19
N GLY A 19 6.34 -3.56 -0.85
CA GLY A 19 5.64 -2.72 -1.82
C GLY A 19 5.15 -1.41 -1.19
N LEU A 20 4.48 -1.50 -0.04
CA LEU A 20 4.02 -0.34 0.72
C LEU A 20 5.18 0.59 1.14
N ALA A 21 6.29 0.03 1.60
CA ALA A 21 7.46 0.82 1.98
C ALA A 21 8.08 1.54 0.76
N ARG A 22 8.15 0.88 -0.41
CA ARG A 22 8.68 1.48 -1.65
C ARG A 22 7.83 2.63 -2.18
N THR A 23 6.51 2.58 -2.01
CA THR A 23 5.62 3.69 -2.43
C THR A 23 5.62 4.85 -1.43
N GLY A 24 6.20 4.66 -0.23
CA GLY A 24 6.15 5.66 0.84
C GLY A 24 4.75 5.92 1.39
N ALA A 25 3.76 5.08 1.04
CA ALA A 25 2.36 5.22 1.45
C ALA A 25 2.05 4.61 2.83
N GLY A 26 3.06 4.08 3.51
CA GLY A 26 2.94 3.53 4.85
C GLY A 26 4.29 3.19 5.47
N LEU A 27 4.24 2.56 6.65
CA LEU A 27 5.40 2.13 7.41
C LEU A 27 5.41 0.61 7.52
N HIS A 28 6.60 0.03 7.44
CA HIS A 28 6.83 -1.39 7.67
C HIS A 28 7.63 -1.57 8.97
N ILE A 29 7.12 -2.42 9.87
CA ILE A 29 7.82 -2.84 11.08
C ILE A 29 8.00 -4.36 11.02
N PRO A 30 9.23 -4.89 11.05
CA PRO A 30 9.45 -6.33 11.10
C PRO A 30 8.79 -6.97 12.34
N PRO A 31 8.23 -8.20 12.27
CA PRO A 31 7.60 -8.85 13.42
C PRO A 31 8.49 -8.97 14.65
N LYS A 32 9.78 -9.25 14.48
CA LYS A 32 10.75 -9.36 15.58
C LYS A 32 11.02 -8.04 16.30
N ASP A 33 10.63 -6.93 15.68
CA ASP A 33 10.92 -5.58 16.12
C ASP A 33 9.68 -4.86 16.65
N VAL A 34 8.48 -5.48 16.54
CA VAL A 34 7.22 -4.86 16.94
C VAL A 34 7.08 -4.83 18.45
N THR A 35 6.85 -3.64 18.99
CA THR A 35 6.52 -3.41 20.39
C THR A 35 5.40 -2.37 20.48
N VAL A 36 4.75 -2.26 21.64
CA VAL A 36 3.72 -1.24 21.89
C VAL A 36 4.30 0.16 21.65
N ASP A 37 5.48 0.45 22.22
CA ASP A 37 6.13 1.76 22.08
C ASP A 37 6.47 2.08 20.62
N ARG A 38 6.94 1.09 19.86
CA ARG A 38 7.28 1.29 18.45
C ARG A 38 6.03 1.50 17.59
N LEU A 39 4.94 0.81 17.88
CA LEU A 39 3.65 1.05 17.23
C LEU A 39 3.09 2.44 17.57
N ALA A 40 3.17 2.86 18.84
CA ALA A 40 2.72 4.17 19.27
C ALA A 40 3.53 5.30 18.60
N ALA A 41 4.86 5.17 18.54
CA ALA A 41 5.73 6.11 17.85
C ALA A 41 5.44 6.17 16.34
N ALA A 42 5.25 5.02 15.70
CA ALA A 42 4.88 4.96 14.29
C ALA A 42 3.52 5.64 14.04
N LEU A 43 2.51 5.36 14.87
CA LEU A 43 1.20 6.00 14.77
C LEU A 43 1.32 7.53 14.94
N ALA A 44 2.05 7.99 15.96
CA ALA A 44 2.28 9.42 16.19
C ALA A 44 2.93 10.11 14.99
N ALA A 45 3.84 9.44 14.27
CA ALA A 45 4.45 9.97 13.05
C ALA A 45 3.47 10.07 11.86
N LEU A 46 2.45 9.21 11.81
CA LEU A 46 1.43 9.20 10.75
C LEU A 46 0.25 10.15 11.01
N LEU A 47 -0.04 10.47 12.27
CA LEU A 47 -1.21 11.25 12.66
C LEU A 47 -1.24 12.68 12.08
N PRO A 48 -0.15 13.47 12.06
CA PRO A 48 -0.19 14.83 11.55
C PRO A 48 -0.74 14.92 10.13
N ASP A 49 -1.60 15.90 9.86
CA ASP A 49 -2.25 16.06 8.56
C ASP A 49 -1.25 16.30 7.42
N LEU A 50 -0.14 16.98 7.73
CA LEU A 50 0.94 17.27 6.78
C LEU A 50 2.02 16.18 6.72
N ALA A 51 1.79 15.01 7.33
CA ALA A 51 2.75 13.91 7.24
C ALA A 51 2.90 13.47 5.76
N PRO A 52 4.11 13.41 5.18
CA PRO A 52 4.33 13.08 3.77
C PRO A 52 3.67 11.77 3.31
N VAL A 53 3.62 10.79 4.22
CA VAL A 53 2.95 9.50 4.04
C VAL A 53 1.48 9.60 3.61
N ARG A 54 0.76 10.64 4.06
CA ARG A 54 -0.64 10.88 3.68
C ARG A 54 -0.75 11.31 2.22
N ALA A 55 0.17 12.15 1.76
CA ALA A 55 0.25 12.57 0.37
C ALA A 55 0.59 11.38 -0.53
N HIS A 56 1.59 10.56 -0.16
CA HIS A 56 1.94 9.35 -0.91
C HIS A 56 0.79 8.33 -0.95
N ALA A 57 0.08 8.13 0.17
CA ALA A 57 -1.11 7.26 0.19
C ALA A 57 -2.22 7.80 -0.72
N ALA A 58 -2.40 9.13 -0.80
CA ALA A 58 -3.37 9.75 -1.68
C ALA A 58 -2.98 9.60 -3.16
N ALA A 59 -1.69 9.77 -3.49
CA ALA A 59 -1.13 9.56 -4.82
C ALA A 59 -1.30 8.11 -5.27
N LEU A 60 -0.89 7.15 -4.44
CA LEU A 60 -1.07 5.72 -4.73
C LEU A 60 -2.54 5.35 -4.97
N ARG A 61 -3.47 5.89 -4.16
CA ARG A 61 -4.91 5.69 -4.38
C ARG A 61 -5.35 6.23 -5.75
N ALA A 62 -4.85 7.40 -6.14
CA ALA A 62 -5.20 8.01 -7.42
C ALA A 62 -4.65 7.18 -8.60
N GLU A 63 -3.40 6.70 -8.50
CA GLU A 63 -2.79 5.80 -9.49
C GLU A 63 -3.60 4.51 -9.65
N LEU A 64 -3.95 3.85 -8.54
CA LEU A 64 -4.76 2.63 -8.57
C LEU A 64 -6.15 2.87 -9.16
N ALA A 65 -6.79 3.99 -8.84
CA ALA A 65 -8.09 4.36 -9.42
C ALA A 65 -8.00 4.59 -10.93
N ALA A 66 -6.88 5.12 -11.43
CA ALA A 66 -6.65 5.36 -12.84
C ALA A 66 -6.44 4.07 -13.66
N LEU A 67 -6.19 2.92 -13.02
CA LEU A 67 -6.04 1.62 -13.70
C LEU A 67 -7.34 1.10 -14.34
N GLY A 68 -8.49 1.75 -14.10
CA GLY A 68 -9.74 1.47 -14.81
C GLY A 68 -10.48 0.20 -14.37
N GLY A 69 -9.95 -0.55 -13.40
CA GLY A 69 -10.65 -1.63 -12.69
C GLY A 69 -11.25 -2.70 -13.61
N VAL A 70 -12.46 -3.14 -13.29
CA VAL A 70 -13.16 -4.21 -14.01
C VAL A 70 -13.36 -3.90 -15.51
N PRO A 71 -13.81 -2.71 -15.93
CA PRO A 71 -13.91 -2.38 -17.36
C PRO A 71 -12.60 -2.55 -18.14
N ALA A 72 -11.48 -2.09 -17.57
CA ALA A 72 -10.17 -2.25 -18.21
C ALA A 72 -9.76 -3.74 -18.31
N ALA A 73 -10.04 -4.53 -17.26
CA ALA A 73 -9.79 -5.97 -17.29
C ALA A 73 -10.59 -6.68 -18.38
N VAL A 74 -11.88 -6.34 -18.54
CA VAL A 74 -12.73 -6.90 -19.61
C VAL A 74 -12.16 -6.55 -20.99
N ALA A 75 -11.78 -5.29 -21.21
CA ALA A 75 -11.20 -4.87 -22.48
C ALA A 75 -9.92 -5.66 -22.84
N ILE A 76 -9.06 -5.95 -21.85
CA ILE A 76 -7.85 -6.75 -22.05
C ILE A 76 -8.20 -8.21 -22.39
N LEU A 77 -9.16 -8.82 -21.70
CA LEU A 77 -9.60 -10.20 -21.98
C LEU A 77 -10.18 -10.33 -23.41
N GLU A 78 -10.96 -9.36 -23.83
CA GLU A 78 -11.53 -9.27 -25.19
C GLU A 78 -10.44 -9.15 -26.26
N GLN A 79 -9.39 -8.37 -26.01
CA GLN A 79 -8.22 -8.29 -26.89
C GLN A 79 -7.45 -9.61 -26.99
N VAL A 80 -7.29 -10.33 -25.88
CA VAL A 80 -6.61 -11.64 -25.88
C VAL A 80 -7.44 -12.68 -26.63
N ARG A 81 -8.76 -12.70 -26.44
CA ARG A 81 -9.67 -13.62 -27.15
C ARG A 81 -9.59 -13.44 -28.67
N GLY A 82 -9.51 -12.21 -29.16
CA GLY A 82 -9.42 -11.93 -30.60
C GLY A 82 -8.06 -12.24 -31.24
N ARG A 83 -7.06 -12.70 -30.46
CA ARG A 83 -5.70 -13.04 -30.94
C ARG A 83 -5.43 -14.55 -31.01
N VAL A 84 -6.37 -15.38 -30.56
CA VAL A 84 -6.35 -16.85 -30.62
C VAL A 84 -7.32 -17.31 -31.70
#